data_AF-A0A7C1GDI7-F1
#
_entry.id   AF-A0A7C1GDI7-F1
#
_cell.length_a   1.000
_cell.length_b   1.000
_cell.length_c   1.000
_cell.angle_alpha   90.00
_cell.angle_beta   90.00
_cell.angle_gamma   90.00
#
_symmetry.space_group_name_H-M   'P 1'
#
loop_
_entity.id
_entity.type
_entity.pdbx_description
1 polymer ?
#
loop_
_entity_poly.entity_id
_entity_poly.type
_entity_poly.pdbx_seq_one_letter_code
_entity_poly.pdbx_strand_id
1 'polypeptide(L)' 'DPMVPVGHSTLTGSTSDSLAYGNTNGAIVMCISCHRVHGSPYADLLRWDYSLITVGTSGAGAGTGCFTCHTTKDGV' A
#
# COMPACT_ATOMS: atom_id res chain seq x y z
N ASP A 1 7.12 0.53 1.02
CA ASP A 1 7.11 1.90 0.48
C ASP A 1 6.87 2.85 1.65
N PRO A 2 7.80 3.76 1.98
CA PRO A 2 7.64 4.70 3.10
C PRO A 2 6.43 5.64 2.95
N MET A 3 5.82 5.73 1.77
CA MET A 3 4.61 6.51 1.53
C MET A 3 3.31 5.73 1.80
N VAL A 4 3.38 4.44 2.17
CA VAL A 4 2.23 3.55 2.34
C VAL A 4 2.20 3.01 3.78
N PRO A 5 1.50 3.69 4.71
CA PRO A 5 1.44 3.25 6.10
C PRO A 5 0.58 1.98 6.23
N VAL A 6 0.95 1.10 7.14
CA VAL A 6 0.18 -0.09 7.52
C VAL A 6 -0.03 -0.11 9.02
N GLY A 7 -1.12 -0.74 9.45
CA GLY A 7 -1.32 -1.10 10.85
C GLY A 7 -0.33 -2.19 11.28
N HIS A 8 -0.19 -2.35 12.59
CA HIS A 8 0.70 -3.34 13.19
C HIS A 8 -0.04 -4.17 14.24
N SER A 9 0.15 -5.49 14.22
CA SER A 9 -0.47 -6.40 15.18
C SER A 9 0.22 -6.44 16.55
N THR A 10 1.48 -6.01 16.67
CA THR A 10 2.16 -5.92 17.97
C THR A 10 1.82 -4.60 18.65
N LEU A 11 1.16 -4.71 19.80
CA LEU A 11 0.66 -3.56 20.57
C LEU A 11 1.56 -3.16 21.75
N THR A 12 2.63 -3.91 22.00
CA THR A 12 3.55 -3.69 23.12
C THR A 12 4.90 -3.18 22.61
N GLY A 13 5.47 -2.19 23.32
CA GLY A 13 6.77 -1.59 22.95
C GLY A 13 6.69 -0.56 21.82
N SER A 14 7.84 -0.22 21.24
CA SER A 14 7.91 0.68 20.08
C SER A 14 7.52 -0.07 18.80
N THR A 15 6.71 0.55 17.95
CA THR A 15 6.32 0.02 16.64
C THR A 15 7.20 0.60 15.53
N SER A 16 7.39 -0.15 14.44
CA SER A 16 8.09 0.30 13.25
C SER A 16 7.64 -0.49 12.02
N ASP A 17 7.91 0.04 10.82
CA ASP A 17 7.68 -0.68 9.56
C ASP A 17 8.40 -2.03 9.55
N SER A 18 9.63 -2.08 10.05
CA SER A 18 10.39 -3.34 10.13
C SER A 18 9.71 -4.39 11.01
N LEU A 19 9.05 -3.97 12.10
CA LEU A 19 8.29 -4.89 12.95
C LEU A 19 6.97 -5.30 12.29
N ALA A 20 6.31 -4.38 11.60
CA ALA A 20 5.09 -4.67 10.86
C ALA A 20 5.33 -5.69 9.74
N TYR A 21 6.34 -5.49 8.90
CA TYR A 21 6.65 -6.39 7.78
C TYR A 21 7.47 -7.62 8.18
N GLY A 22 8.20 -7.58 9.30
CA GLY A 22 9.05 -8.67 9.77
C GLY A 22 8.31 -9.79 10.53
N ASN A 23 7.04 -9.57 10.88
CA ASN A 23 6.19 -10.59 11.49
C ASN A 23 5.20 -11.14 10.45
N THR A 24 5.05 -12.46 10.40
CA THR A 24 4.01 -13.11 9.58
C THR A 24 2.63 -12.58 9.98
N ASN A 25 1.91 -11.99 9.03
CA ASN A 25 0.64 -11.27 9.27
C ASN A 25 0.76 -10.05 10.21
N GLY A 26 1.96 -9.50 10.37
CA GLY A 26 2.22 -8.33 11.21
C GLY A 26 1.70 -7.01 10.64
N ALA A 27 1.76 -6.88 9.32
CA ALA A 27 1.30 -5.71 8.58
C ALA A 27 -0.20 -5.85 8.26
N ILE A 28 -0.98 -4.88 8.72
CA ILE A 28 -2.43 -4.85 8.57
C ILE A 28 -2.80 -3.72 7.60
N VAL A 29 -3.49 -4.05 6.52
CA VAL A 29 -4.00 -3.03 5.58
C VAL A 29 -5.13 -2.24 6.25
N MET A 30 -5.04 -0.92 6.20
CA MET A 30 -6.04 0.01 6.72
C MET A 30 -6.52 0.95 5.63
N CYS A 31 -7.60 1.69 5.89
CA CYS A 31 -8.13 2.70 4.97
C CYS A 31 -7.01 3.67 4.51
N ILE A 32 -6.16 4.09 5.44
CA ILE A 32 -5.06 5.03 5.18
C ILE A 32 -3.86 4.41 4.48
N SER A 33 -3.84 3.08 4.29
CA SER A 33 -2.81 2.43 3.49
C SER A 33 -2.93 2.82 2.02
N CYS A 34 -4.15 2.98 1.51
CA CYS A 34 -4.39 3.45 0.13
C CYS A 34 -4.76 4.94 0.07
N HIS A 35 -5.50 5.45 1.08
CA HIS A 35 -6.02 6.82 1.08
C HIS A 35 -5.17 7.78 1.94
N ARG A 36 -5.19 9.06 1.57
CA ARG A 36 -4.66 10.19 2.34
C ARG A 36 -5.79 10.89 3.09
N VAL A 37 -5.51 11.33 4.31
CA VAL A 37 -6.53 11.87 5.23
C VAL A 37 -6.86 13.36 5.03
N HIS A 38 -5.96 14.15 4.45
CA HIS A 38 -6.12 15.62 4.34
C HIS A 38 -6.08 16.14 2.90
N GLY A 39 -6.30 15.26 1.92
CA GLY A 39 -6.20 15.64 0.52
C GLY A 39 -5.17 14.80 -0.23
N SER A 40 -5.41 14.64 -1.52
CA SER A 40 -4.46 14.05 -2.46
C SER A 40 -4.60 14.74 -3.82
N PRO A 41 -3.52 14.86 -4.60
CA PRO A 41 -3.62 15.23 -6.02
C PRO A 41 -4.32 14.15 -6.86
N TYR A 42 -4.56 12.95 -6.32
CA TYR A 42 -5.16 11.83 -7.02
C TYR A 42 -6.63 11.64 -6.64
N ALA A 43 -7.41 11.12 -7.58
CA ALA A 43 -8.82 10.81 -7.36
C ALA A 43 -9.03 9.92 -6.12
N ASP A 44 -10.20 10.06 -5.50
CA ASP A 44 -10.61 9.34 -4.29
C ASP A 44 -9.64 9.47 -3.11
N LEU A 45 -8.85 10.54 -3.06
CA LEU A 45 -7.82 10.77 -2.04
C LEU A 45 -6.73 9.68 -2.01
N LEU A 46 -6.52 8.95 -3.11
CA LEU A 46 -5.54 7.85 -3.16
C LEU A 46 -4.10 8.35 -3.08
N ARG A 47 -3.15 7.47 -2.74
CA ARG A 47 -1.72 7.82 -2.66
C ARG A 47 -1.00 7.88 -4.01
N TRP A 48 -1.63 7.34 -5.04
CA TRP A 48 -1.08 7.20 -6.39
C TRP A 48 -2.16 7.50 -7.43
N ASP A 49 -1.75 7.86 -8.63
CA ASP A 49 -2.67 7.93 -9.78
C ASP A 49 -3.03 6.51 -10.20
N TYR A 50 -4.28 6.11 -9.92
CA TYR A 50 -4.76 4.76 -10.23
C TYR A 50 -5.26 4.61 -11.67
N SER A 51 -5.38 5.71 -12.43
CA SER A 51 -5.90 5.67 -13.82
C SER A 51 -5.02 4.84 -14.77
N LEU A 52 -3.76 4.63 -14.38
CA LEU A 52 -2.77 3.84 -15.13
C LEU A 52 -2.56 2.43 -14.55
N ILE A 53 -3.26 2.08 -13.45
CA ILE A 53 -3.09 0.82 -12.72
C ILE A 53 -4.18 -0.17 -13.16
N THR A 54 -3.92 -0.85 -14.28
CA THR A 54 -4.81 -1.89 -14.81
C THR A 54 -4.35 -3.28 -14.37
N VAL A 55 -5.21 -3.98 -13.63
CA VAL A 55 -4.97 -5.35 -13.12
C VAL A 55 -4.66 -6.32 -14.26
N GLY A 56 -3.67 -7.20 -14.07
CA GLY A 56 -3.31 -8.25 -15.01
C GLY A 56 -2.60 -7.77 -16.28
N THR A 57 -2.16 -6.51 -16.32
CA THR A 57 -1.41 -5.95 -17.45
C THR A 57 -0.01 -5.51 -17.02
N SER A 58 0.96 -5.63 -17.93
CA SER A 58 2.35 -5.16 -17.75
C SER A 58 2.52 -3.70 -18.22
N GLY A 59 1.51 -2.86 -17.96
CA GLY A 59 1.49 -1.45 -18.38
C GLY A 59 2.30 -0.52 -17.48
N ALA A 60 2.17 0.79 -17.70
CA ALA A 60 2.92 1.82 -16.97
C ALA A 60 2.71 1.80 -15.45
N GLY A 61 1.61 1.22 -14.96
CA GLY A 61 1.33 1.05 -13.54
C GLY A 61 1.86 -0.26 -12.91
N ALA A 62 2.45 -1.19 -13.67
CA ALA A 62 2.88 -2.48 -13.16
C ALA A 62 3.90 -2.33 -12.01
N GLY A 63 3.76 -3.13 -10.94
CA GLY A 63 4.61 -3.05 -9.74
C GLY A 63 4.47 -1.78 -8.90
N THR A 64 3.58 -0.84 -9.27
CA THR A 64 3.38 0.42 -8.55
C THR A 64 2.01 0.50 -7.88
N GLY A 65 1.86 1.44 -6.96
CA GLY A 65 0.59 1.76 -6.31
C GLY A 65 -0.09 0.57 -5.64
N CYS A 66 -1.26 0.15 -6.15
CA CYS A 66 -2.00 -0.99 -5.63
C CYS A 66 -1.16 -2.27 -5.58
N PHE A 67 -0.22 -2.44 -6.51
CA PHE A 67 0.62 -3.63 -6.61
C PHE A 67 1.75 -3.67 -5.58
N THR A 68 1.99 -2.58 -4.82
CA THR A 68 2.85 -2.62 -3.64
C THR A 68 2.41 -3.66 -2.61
N CYS A 69 1.10 -3.95 -2.53
CA CYS A 69 0.55 -5.01 -1.67
C CYS A 69 -0.15 -6.12 -2.46
N HIS A 70 -0.62 -5.85 -3.68
CA HIS A 70 -1.20 -6.85 -4.57
C HIS A 70 -0.18 -7.37 -5.60
N THR A 71 0.98 -7.85 -5.12
CA THR A 71 2.16 -8.25 -5.91
C THR A 71 1.98 -9.48 -6.80
N THR A 72 0.77 -10.02 -6.90
CA THR A 72 0.42 -11.15 -7.77
C THR A 72 -0.73 -10.79 -8.72
N LYS A 73 -1.06 -9.50 -8.79
CA LYS A 73 -2.17 -8.95 -9.59
C LYS A 73 -1.69 -7.93 -10.60
N ASP A 74 -0.43 -7.52 -10.53
CA ASP A 74 0.26 -6.97 -11.68
C ASP A 74 0.48 -8.08 -12.70
N GLY A 75 0.40 -7.77 -13.99
CA GLY A 75 0.54 -8.77 -15.06
C GLY A 75 1.98 -9.24 -15.27
N VAL A 76 2.79 -9.31 -14.22
CA VAL A 76 4.24 -9.62 -14.21
C VAL A 76 4.57 -10.74 -13.24
#